data_AF-A0A528ALI5-F1
#
_entry.id   AF-A0A528ALI5-F1
#
_cell.length_a   1.000
_cell.length_b   1.000
_cell.length_c   1.000
_cell.angle_alpha   90.00
_cell.angle_beta   90.00
_cell.angle_gamma   90.00
#
_symmetry.space_group_name_H-M   'P 1'
#
loop_
_entity.id
_entity.type
_entity.pdbx_description
1 polymer ?
#
loop_
_entity_poly.entity_id
_entity_poly.type
_entity_poly.pdbx_seq_one_letter_code
_entity_poly.pdbx_strand_id
1 'polypeptide(L)' 'AIDVVQGEDMGMRSRLHADIPLTPRSSIRVSGTARMMHP' A
#
# COMPACT_ATOMS: atom_id res chain seq x y z
N ALA A 1 -10.28 -3.11 -6.14
CA ALA A 1 -9.12 -2.61 -5.39
C ALA A 1 -9.31 -2.91 -3.91
N ILE A 2 -8.22 -2.94 -3.13
CA ILE A 2 -8.24 -3.05 -1.67
C ILE A 2 -7.35 -1.98 -1.06
N ASP A 3 -7.70 -1.54 0.14
CA ASP A 3 -6.86 -0.66 0.96
C ASP A 3 -6.29 -1.43 2.15
N VAL A 4 -4.98 -1.30 2.36
CA VAL A 4 -4.27 -1.90 3.50
C VAL A 4 -3.83 -0.80 4.45
N VAL A 5 -4.31 -0.86 5.68
CA VAL A 5 -3.85 -0.01 6.79
C VAL A 5 -2.97 -0.85 7.70
N GLN A 6 -1.77 -0.36 8.01
CA GLN A 6 -0.81 -1.07 8.86
C GLN A 6 0.06 -0.12 9.69
N GLY A 7 0.80 -0.68 10.65
CA GLY A 7 1.79 0.02 11.46
C GLY A 7 1.20 0.92 12.55
N GLU A 8 -0.12 0.87 12.78
CA GLU A 8 -0.80 1.65 13.82
C GLU A 8 -0.27 1.30 15.22
N ASP A 9 -0.14 0.00 15.52
CA ASP A 9 0.40 -0.48 16.81
C ASP A 9 1.87 -0.11 17.05
N MET A 10 2.60 0.22 15.98
CA MET A 10 4.00 0.65 16.03
C MET A 10 4.14 2.18 16.01
N GLY A 11 3.03 2.93 16.05
CA GLY A 11 3.02 4.39 15.95
C GLY A 11 3.36 4.94 14.56
N MET A 12 3.40 4.09 13.54
CA MET A 12 3.85 4.41 12.18
C MET A 12 2.79 3.98 11.16
N ARG A 13 1.63 4.63 11.25
CA ARG A 13 0.49 4.35 10.37
C ARG A 13 0.83 4.58 8.89
N SER A 14 0.64 3.56 8.09
CA SER A 14 0.79 3.60 6.63
C SER A 14 -0.48 3.10 5.94
N ARG A 15 -0.75 3.62 4.74
CA ARG A 15 -1.87 3.23 3.87
C ARG A 15 -1.34 2.85 2.49
N LEU A 16 -1.68 1.66 2.02
CA LEU A 16 -1.40 1.21 0.66
C LEU A 16 -2.70 0.93 -0.08
N HIS A 17 -2.73 1.28 -1.36
CA HIS A 17 -3.81 0.93 -2.27
C HIS A 17 -3.32 -0.16 -3.23
N ALA A 18 -4.12 -1.20 -3.42
CA ALA A 18 -3.81 -2.29 -4.35
C ALA A 18 -4.94 -2.53 -5.35
N ASP A 19 -4.62 -2.40 -6.64
CA ASP A 19 -5.48 -2.79 -7.75
C ASP A 19 -5.16 -4.22 -8.17
N ILE A 20 -6.14 -5.11 -8.02
CA ILE A 20 -6.05 -6.52 -8.39
C ILE A 20 -7.02 -6.75 -9.55
N PRO A 21 -6.52 -6.87 -10.80
CA PRO A 21 -7.37 -7.18 -11.95
C PRO A 21 -7.89 -8.61 -11.88
N LEU A 22 -9.07 -8.85 -12.45
CA LEU A 22 -9.66 -10.19 -12.53
C LEU A 22 -8.95 -11.10 -13.54
N THR A 23 -8.16 -10.52 -14.45
CA THR A 23 -7.41 -11.28 -15.46
C THR A 23 -6.30 -12.09 -14.79
N PRO A 24 -6.30 -13.43 -14.91
CA PRO A 24 -5.27 -14.26 -14.33
C PRO A 24 -3.87 -13.89 -14.84
N ARG A 25 -2.85 -14.04 -13.98
CA ARG A 25 -1.44 -13.75 -14.27
C ARG A 25 -1.14 -12.28 -14.64
N SER A 26 -2.11 -11.38 -14.44
CA SER A 26 -1.87 -9.95 -14.55
C SER A 26 -1.10 -9.43 -13.34
N SER A 27 -0.37 -8.33 -13.54
CA SER A 27 0.34 -7.65 -12.45
C SER A 27 -0.65 -6.98 -11.50
N ILE A 28 -0.40 -7.10 -10.20
CA ILE A 28 -1.07 -6.30 -9.17
C ILE A 28 -0.34 -4.97 -9.07
N ARG A 29 -1.08 -3.85 -9.14
CA ARG A 29 -0.49 -2.52 -8.94
C ARG A 29 -0.67 -2.12 -7.49
N VAL A 30 0.42 -1.76 -6.82
CA VAL A 30 0.40 -1.23 -5.45
C VAL A 30 0.93 0.20 -5.48
N SER A 31 0.24 1.10 -4.79
CA SER A 31 0.63 2.50 -4.66
C SER A 31 0.41 3.02 -3.24
N GLY A 32 1.13 4.09 -2.91
CA GLY A 32 1.05 4.75 -1.61
C GLY A 32 1.80 6.08 -1.65
N THR A 33 1.52 6.94 -0.68
CA THR A 33 2.25 8.20 -0.54
C THR A 33 3.56 7.97 0.20
N ALA A 34 4.66 8.43 -0.38
CA ALA A 34 5.95 8.46 0.29
C ALA A 34 6.27 9.86 0.81
N ARG A 35 7.13 9.93 1.82
CA ARG A 35 7.74 11.18 2.31
C ARG A 35 9.24 10.99 2.44
N MET A 36 9.99 12.06 2.29
CA MET A 36 11.43 12.04 2.60
C MET A 36 11.61 11.84 4.11
N MET A 37 12.42 10.84 4.46
CA MET A 37 12.84 10.62 5.85
C MET A 37 14.24 11.20 5.99
N HIS A 38 14.39 12.15 6.91
CA HIS A 38 15.69 12.67 7.30
C HIS A 38 16.29 11.73 8.38
N PRO A 39 17.63 11.61 8.46
CA PRO A 39 18.29 10.81 9.50
C PRO A 39 18.02 11.33 10.91
#